data_AF-A0A2G5D6K0-F1
#
_entry.id   AF-A0A2G5D6K0-F1
#
_cell.length_a   1.000
_cell.length_b   1.000
_cell.length_c   1.000
_cell.angle_alpha   90.00
_cell.angle_beta   90.00
_cell.angle_gamma   90.00
#
_symmetry.space_group_name_H-M   'P 1'
#
loop_
_entity.id
_entity.type
_entity.pdbx_description
1 polymer ?
#
loop_
_entity_poly.entity_id
_entity_poly.type
_entity_poly.pdbx_seq_one_letter_code
_entity_poly.pdbx_strand_id
1 'polypeptide(L)'
;MGRKFFVGGNWKCNGTTEEVKKIVTMLNEAEVPSEDVVEVVVSPPYVFLPTVKSILRPDFHVAAQNCWVKKGGAFTGEVSAEMLVNLGIPWVILGHSERRALLNESNEFVGDKVAYALSQGIKVIACVGETLEQREAGSTVTVVAEQTKAIAEKVSDWTNIVLAYEPVWAIGTGKVASPAQAQEVSTF
;
A
#
# COMPACT_ATOMS: atom_id res chain seq x y z
N MET A 1 20.66 -5.59 12.77
CA MET A 1 19.26 -5.52 13.25
C MET A 1 18.41 -6.28 12.24
N GLY A 2 17.46 -7.11 12.69
CA GLY A 2 16.54 -7.80 11.78
C GLY A 2 15.49 -6.84 11.21
N ARG A 3 14.78 -7.24 10.14
CA ARG A 3 13.62 -6.49 9.65
C ARG A 3 12.50 -6.55 10.70
N LYS A 4 11.92 -5.40 11.05
CA LYS A 4 10.72 -5.34 11.90
C LYS A 4 9.54 -5.93 11.13
N PHE A 5 8.67 -6.67 11.80
CA PHE A 5 7.48 -7.22 11.15
C PHE A 5 6.52 -6.07 10.80
N PHE A 6 5.85 -6.16 9.66
CA PHE A 6 4.97 -5.09 9.17
C PHE A 6 3.60 -5.66 8.81
N VAL A 7 2.53 -5.06 9.34
CA VAL A 7 1.14 -5.47 9.06
C VAL A 7 0.35 -4.28 8.54
N GLY A 8 -0.03 -4.34 7.26
CA GLY A 8 -0.87 -3.33 6.61
C GLY A 8 -2.30 -3.83 6.42
N GLY A 9 -3.29 -3.04 6.87
CA GLY A 9 -4.72 -3.30 6.65
C GLY A 9 -5.32 -2.36 5.61
N ASN A 10 -5.48 -2.81 4.37
CA ASN A 10 -6.16 -2.04 3.32
C ASN A 10 -7.69 -2.23 3.39
N TRP A 11 -8.44 -1.19 3.74
CA TRP A 11 -9.91 -1.26 3.83
C TRP A 11 -10.60 -1.16 2.47
N LYS A 12 -9.86 -0.80 1.42
CA LYS A 12 -10.38 -0.59 0.06
C LYS A 12 -11.56 0.40 0.05
N CYS A 13 -12.47 0.27 -0.91
CA CYS A 13 -13.67 1.11 -1.02
C CYS A 13 -14.81 0.65 -0.07
N ASN A 14 -14.55 0.59 1.24
CA ASN A 14 -15.53 0.16 2.23
C ASN A 14 -15.58 1.09 3.44
N GLY A 15 -16.75 1.14 4.08
CA GLY A 15 -16.95 1.80 5.36
C GLY A 15 -18.05 2.85 5.35
N THR A 16 -18.88 2.84 6.39
CA THR A 16 -19.73 3.94 6.82
C THR A 16 -19.17 4.59 8.09
N THR A 17 -19.68 5.77 8.48
CA THR A 17 -19.25 6.45 9.71
C THR A 17 -19.35 5.56 10.95
N GLU A 18 -20.40 4.74 11.06
CA GLU A 18 -20.59 3.84 12.21
C GLU A 18 -19.63 2.65 12.17
N GLU A 19 -19.46 2.03 11.00
CA GLU A 19 -18.52 0.91 10.81
C GLU A 19 -17.09 1.33 11.10
N VAL A 20 -16.66 2.49 10.59
CA VAL A 20 -15.31 3.01 10.83
C VAL A 20 -15.06 3.24 12.31
N LYS A 21 -16.03 3.83 13.03
CA LYS A 21 -15.91 4.00 14.49
C LYS A 21 -15.78 2.64 15.20
N LYS A 22 -16.62 1.67 14.83
CA LYS A 22 -16.57 0.32 15.41
C LYS A 22 -15.24 -0.38 15.14
N ILE A 23 -14.71 -0.28 13.92
CA ILE A 23 -13.40 -0.85 13.56
C ILE A 23 -12.30 -0.21 14.42
N VAL A 24 -12.27 1.12 14.51
CA VAL A 24 -11.24 1.81 15.29
C VAL A 24 -11.35 1.49 16.79
N THR A 25 -12.57 1.39 17.35
CA THR A 25 -12.76 0.92 18.73
C THR A 25 -12.14 -0.45 18.96
N MET A 26 -12.41 -1.43 18.08
CA MET A 26 -11.79 -2.75 18.20
C MET A 26 -10.25 -2.71 18.08
N LEU A 27 -9.71 -1.88 17.19
CA LEU A 27 -8.24 -1.73 17.06
C LEU A 27 -7.62 -1.10 18.30
N ASN A 28 -8.30 -0.14 18.92
CA ASN A 28 -7.85 0.52 20.15
C ASN A 28 -7.86 -0.42 21.35
N GLU A 29 -8.82 -1.36 21.40
CA GLU A 29 -8.94 -2.37 22.46
C GLU A 29 -8.06 -3.60 22.25
N ALA A 30 -7.43 -3.75 21.07
CA ALA A 30 -6.61 -4.91 20.75
C ALA A 30 -5.32 -4.96 21.57
N GLU A 31 -5.02 -6.14 22.11
CA GLU A 31 -3.70 -6.45 22.69
C GLU A 31 -2.81 -7.06 21.60
N VAL A 32 -1.71 -6.38 21.28
CA VAL A 32 -0.77 -6.75 20.21
C VAL A 32 0.67 -6.70 20.72
N PRO A 33 1.64 -7.36 20.04
CA PRO A 33 3.07 -7.21 20.36
C PRO A 33 3.53 -5.75 20.33
N SER A 34 4.65 -5.45 21.01
CA SER A 34 5.17 -4.09 21.10
C SER A 34 5.63 -3.52 19.76
N GLU A 35 5.77 -2.19 19.70
CA GLU A 35 6.27 -1.44 18.52
C GLU A 35 7.70 -1.85 18.10
N ASP A 36 8.48 -2.47 19.00
CA ASP A 36 9.80 -3.03 18.67
C ASP A 36 9.70 -4.30 17.81
N VAL A 37 8.57 -5.02 17.89
CA VAL A 37 8.32 -6.28 17.19
C VAL A 37 7.55 -6.05 15.89
N VAL A 38 6.53 -5.20 15.90
CA VAL A 38 5.62 -5.00 14.77
C VAL A 38 5.31 -3.51 14.53
N GLU A 39 5.31 -3.10 13.26
CA GLU A 39 4.74 -1.83 12.81
C GLU A 39 3.37 -2.09 12.17
N VAL A 40 2.33 -1.41 12.64
CA VAL A 40 0.95 -1.61 12.19
C VAL A 40 0.45 -0.37 11.46
N VAL A 41 -0.11 -0.58 10.26
CA VAL A 41 -0.63 0.48 9.41
C VAL A 41 -2.04 0.13 8.93
N VAL A 42 -3.00 1.05 9.05
CA VAL A 42 -4.35 0.89 8.51
C VAL A 42 -4.66 1.93 7.43
N SER A 43 -5.36 1.52 6.37
CA SER A 43 -5.61 2.37 5.21
C SER A 43 -7.10 2.52 4.91
N PRO A 44 -7.77 3.52 5.52
CA PRO A 44 -9.17 3.83 5.23
C PRO A 44 -9.33 4.59 3.89
N PRO A 45 -10.56 4.65 3.32
CA PRO A 45 -10.88 5.60 2.26
C PRO A 45 -10.54 7.04 2.64
N TYR A 46 -10.23 7.89 1.65
CA TYR A 46 -9.81 9.29 1.87
C TYR A 46 -10.73 10.07 2.82
N VAL A 47 -12.04 9.93 2.65
CA VAL A 47 -13.06 10.65 3.44
C VAL A 47 -13.03 10.32 4.93
N PHE A 48 -12.40 9.20 5.31
CA PHE A 48 -12.26 8.77 6.69
C PHE A 48 -10.86 9.01 7.27
N LEU A 49 -9.88 9.46 6.48
CA LEU A 49 -8.51 9.72 6.94
C LEU A 49 -8.47 10.65 8.16
N PRO A 50 -9.14 11.84 8.16
CA PRO A 50 -9.08 12.74 9.31
C PRO A 50 -9.68 12.11 10.58
N THR A 51 -10.83 11.45 10.43
CA THR A 51 -11.50 10.77 11.53
C THR A 51 -10.61 9.69 12.11
N VAL A 52 -10.17 8.73 11.30
CA VAL A 52 -9.33 7.61 11.77
C VAL A 52 -8.04 8.13 12.42
N LYS A 53 -7.37 9.11 11.80
CA LYS A 53 -6.13 9.70 12.35
C LYS A 53 -6.33 10.35 13.72
N SER A 54 -7.53 10.84 14.01
CA SER A 54 -7.86 11.52 15.28
C SER A 54 -8.22 10.57 16.43
N ILE A 55 -8.78 9.39 16.12
CA ILE A 55 -9.31 8.46 17.15
C ILE A 55 -8.54 7.14 17.25
N LEU A 56 -7.65 6.83 16.30
CA LEU A 56 -6.81 5.64 16.35
C LEU A 56 -5.71 5.79 17.40
N ARG A 57 -5.42 4.70 18.11
CA ARG A 57 -4.29 4.57 19.04
C ARG A 57 -2.96 5.05 18.41
N PRO A 58 -2.08 5.72 19.20
CA PRO A 58 -0.92 6.42 18.65
C PRO A 58 0.20 5.51 18.13
N ASP A 59 0.25 4.26 18.59
CA ASP A 59 1.19 3.22 18.18
C ASP A 59 0.84 2.61 16.82
N PHE A 60 -0.35 2.90 16.27
CA PHE A 60 -0.74 2.50 14.91
C PHE A 60 -0.69 3.71 13.97
N HIS A 61 -0.32 3.47 12.72
CA HIS A 61 -0.23 4.51 11.71
C HIS A 61 -1.35 4.43 10.68
N VAL A 62 -1.65 5.57 10.05
CA VAL A 62 -2.67 5.68 9.00
C VAL A 62 -2.00 5.83 7.64
N ALA A 63 -2.51 5.12 6.64
CA ALA A 63 -2.10 5.24 5.25
C ALA A 63 -3.25 5.74 4.36
N ALA A 64 -2.95 6.58 3.38
CA ALA A 64 -3.87 6.76 2.26
C ALA A 64 -3.80 5.55 1.30
N GLN A 65 -4.90 5.25 0.60
CA GLN A 65 -4.96 4.13 -0.35
C GLN A 65 -4.33 4.43 -1.72
N ASN A 66 -4.02 5.71 -1.99
CA ASN A 66 -3.37 6.22 -3.19
C ASN A 66 -2.95 7.69 -2.97
N CYS A 67 -2.13 8.26 -3.84
CA CYS A 67 -1.98 9.71 -3.98
C CYS A 67 -1.67 10.10 -5.43
N TRP A 68 -1.72 11.39 -5.74
CA TRP A 68 -1.38 11.93 -7.05
C TRP A 68 0.11 11.79 -7.38
N VAL A 69 0.42 11.74 -8.68
CA VAL A 69 1.77 11.51 -9.22
C VAL A 69 2.73 12.69 -9.06
N LYS A 70 2.22 13.89 -8.79
CA LYS A 70 3.01 15.12 -8.74
C LYS A 70 2.34 16.19 -7.87
N LYS A 71 2.93 17.38 -7.88
CA LYS A 71 2.40 18.56 -7.21
C LYS A 71 0.95 18.82 -7.58
N GLY A 72 0.15 19.18 -6.56
CA GLY A 72 -1.24 19.57 -6.68
C GLY A 72 -1.45 20.78 -7.59
N GLY A 73 -2.70 20.98 -8.02
CA GLY A 73 -3.07 21.98 -9.01
C GLY A 73 -4.40 21.62 -9.66
N ALA A 74 -4.50 21.80 -10.98
CA ALA A 74 -5.71 21.52 -11.75
C ALA A 74 -5.93 20.00 -12.00
N PHE A 75 -6.15 19.23 -10.93
CA PHE A 75 -6.39 17.78 -10.96
C PHE A 75 -7.65 17.44 -10.15
N THR A 76 -8.81 17.80 -10.70
CA THR A 76 -10.11 17.57 -10.05
C THR A 76 -10.27 16.09 -9.67
N GLY A 77 -10.53 15.83 -8.39
CA GLY A 77 -10.76 14.49 -7.85
C GLY A 77 -9.53 13.80 -7.24
N GLU A 78 -8.33 14.33 -7.47
CA GLU A 78 -7.09 13.75 -6.95
C GLU A 78 -6.70 14.33 -5.58
N VAL A 79 -5.93 13.55 -4.80
CA VAL A 79 -5.35 13.95 -3.51
C VAL A 79 -3.83 13.91 -3.63
N SER A 80 -3.15 15.06 -3.50
CA SER A 80 -1.69 15.11 -3.61
C SER A 80 -0.97 14.63 -2.35
N ALA A 81 0.30 14.22 -2.52
CA ALA A 81 1.13 13.79 -1.40
C ALA A 81 1.26 14.90 -0.34
N GLU A 82 1.51 16.14 -0.74
CA GLU A 82 1.62 17.25 0.21
C GLU A 82 0.32 17.54 1.00
N MET A 83 -0.86 17.16 0.48
CA MET A 83 -2.11 17.20 1.26
C MET A 83 -2.12 16.13 2.36
N LEU A 84 -1.63 14.93 2.07
CA LEU A 84 -1.51 13.85 3.06
C LEU A 84 -0.53 14.22 4.17
N VAL A 85 0.61 14.82 3.80
CA VAL A 85 1.59 15.34 4.76
C VAL A 85 0.95 16.42 5.64
N ASN A 86 0.20 17.36 5.06
CA ASN A 86 -0.50 18.39 5.82
C ASN A 86 -1.53 17.82 6.81
N LEU A 87 -2.20 16.72 6.46
CA LEU A 87 -3.12 16.00 7.35
C LEU A 87 -2.43 15.09 8.37
N GLY A 88 -1.09 15.01 8.35
CA GLY A 88 -0.33 14.13 9.24
C GLY A 88 -0.55 12.64 8.95
N ILE A 89 -0.75 12.28 7.67
CA ILE A 89 -0.89 10.89 7.22
C ILE A 89 0.48 10.39 6.76
N PRO A 90 1.15 9.52 7.54
CA PRO A 90 2.56 9.17 7.32
C PRO A 90 2.82 8.13 6.21
N TRP A 91 1.79 7.41 5.77
CA TRP A 91 1.92 6.30 4.81
C TRP A 91 1.00 6.47 3.59
N VAL A 92 1.37 5.85 2.47
CA VAL A 92 0.51 5.70 1.29
C VAL A 92 0.72 4.35 0.61
N ILE A 93 -0.37 3.70 0.18
CA ILE A 93 -0.35 2.52 -0.69
C ILE A 93 -0.30 3.00 -2.14
N LEU A 94 0.62 2.45 -2.95
CA LEU A 94 0.78 2.81 -4.36
C LEU A 94 0.97 1.58 -5.24
N GLY A 95 0.37 1.63 -6.44
CA GLY A 95 0.45 0.52 -7.40
C GLY A 95 -0.35 -0.72 -7.01
N HIS A 96 -1.37 -0.58 -6.15
CA HIS A 96 -2.26 -1.68 -5.80
C HIS A 96 -2.85 -2.34 -7.06
N SER A 97 -2.93 -3.67 -7.05
CA SER A 97 -3.39 -4.49 -8.17
C SER A 97 -4.70 -4.01 -8.81
N GLU A 98 -5.70 -3.65 -8.00
CA GLU A 98 -6.97 -3.08 -8.47
C GLU A 98 -6.79 -1.78 -9.28
N ARG A 99 -5.85 -0.91 -8.90
CA ARG A 99 -5.57 0.32 -9.64
C ARG A 99 -4.84 0.05 -10.94
N ARG A 100 -3.90 -0.89 -10.95
CA ARG A 100 -3.20 -1.33 -12.17
C ARG A 100 -4.18 -1.94 -13.18
N ALA A 101 -5.07 -2.83 -12.71
CA ALA A 101 -6.00 -3.56 -13.57
C ALA A 101 -7.20 -2.71 -14.01
N LEU A 102 -7.84 -1.99 -13.09
CA LEU A 102 -9.13 -1.31 -13.33
C LEU A 102 -8.99 0.16 -13.70
N LEU A 103 -7.91 0.81 -13.25
CA LEU A 103 -7.61 2.23 -13.52
C LEU A 103 -6.37 2.42 -14.41
N ASN A 104 -5.84 1.32 -14.94
CA ASN A 104 -4.74 1.29 -15.91
C ASN A 104 -3.48 2.04 -15.46
N GLU A 105 -3.15 1.99 -14.16
CA GLU A 105 -1.90 2.55 -13.66
C GLU A 105 -0.69 1.72 -14.16
N SER A 106 0.11 2.31 -15.06
CA SER A 106 1.30 1.66 -15.62
C SER A 106 2.46 1.56 -14.61
N ASN A 107 3.47 0.76 -14.93
CA ASN A 107 4.68 0.62 -14.12
C ASN A 107 5.39 1.95 -13.90
N GLU A 108 5.52 2.74 -14.97
CA GLU A 108 6.17 4.05 -14.95
C GLU A 108 5.36 5.04 -14.10
N PHE A 109 4.03 5.05 -14.26
CA PHE A 109 3.15 5.93 -13.50
C PHE A 109 3.21 5.64 -12.00
N VAL A 110 3.24 4.35 -11.62
CA VAL A 110 3.45 3.95 -10.23
C VAL A 110 4.83 4.36 -9.75
N GLY A 111 5.88 4.14 -10.54
CA GLY A 111 7.24 4.58 -10.21
C GLY A 111 7.33 6.09 -9.94
N ASP A 112 6.66 6.91 -10.76
CA ASP A 112 6.61 8.38 -10.56
C ASP A 112 5.88 8.74 -9.27
N LYS A 113 4.76 8.07 -8.98
CA LYS A 113 4.01 8.26 -7.73
C LYS A 113 4.86 7.93 -6.51
N VAL A 114 5.57 6.79 -6.53
CA VAL A 114 6.43 6.37 -5.42
C VAL A 114 7.54 7.39 -5.19
N ALA A 115 8.26 7.78 -6.24
CA ALA A 115 9.32 8.77 -6.15
C ALA A 115 8.80 10.13 -5.63
N TYR A 116 7.65 10.61 -6.14
CA TYR A 116 7.08 11.87 -5.69
C TYR A 116 6.59 11.81 -4.24
N ALA A 117 5.91 10.74 -3.82
CA ALA A 117 5.46 10.57 -2.44
C ALA A 117 6.63 10.58 -1.44
N LEU A 118 7.72 9.86 -1.76
CA LEU A 118 8.95 9.86 -0.96
C LEU A 118 9.59 11.25 -0.90
N SER A 119 9.59 12.00 -2.02
CA SER A 119 10.12 13.38 -2.05
C SER A 119 9.36 14.34 -1.13
N GLN A 120 8.11 14.03 -0.80
CA GLN A 120 7.30 14.80 0.16
C GLN A 120 7.44 14.27 1.60
N GLY A 121 8.22 13.22 1.84
CA GLY A 121 8.46 12.64 3.17
C GLY A 121 7.42 11.60 3.62
N ILE A 122 6.60 11.08 2.70
CA ILE A 122 5.62 10.02 3.01
C ILE A 122 6.30 8.65 2.84
N LYS A 123 6.05 7.72 3.76
CA LYS A 123 6.45 6.32 3.62
C LYS A 123 5.51 5.58 2.66
N VAL A 124 6.03 4.64 1.88
CA VAL A 124 5.28 4.02 0.79
C VAL A 124 5.16 2.51 0.96
N ILE A 125 3.94 1.99 0.84
CA ILE A 125 3.68 0.58 0.58
C ILE A 125 3.52 0.42 -0.93
N ALA A 126 4.55 -0.06 -1.60
CA ALA A 126 4.58 -0.22 -3.06
C ALA A 126 4.14 -1.64 -3.44
N CYS A 127 3.09 -1.75 -4.24
CA CYS A 127 2.50 -3.03 -4.60
C CYS A 127 2.94 -3.52 -5.98
N VAL A 128 3.23 -4.82 -6.06
CA VAL A 128 3.62 -5.56 -7.27
C VAL A 128 2.97 -6.94 -7.26
N GLY A 129 2.74 -7.53 -8.43
CA GLY A 129 2.07 -8.82 -8.56
C GLY A 129 1.67 -9.14 -10.00
N GLU A 130 1.50 -10.43 -10.28
CA GLU A 130 1.13 -10.96 -11.58
C GLU A 130 -0.29 -11.55 -11.59
N THR A 131 -0.96 -11.44 -12.74
CA THR A 131 -2.28 -12.05 -12.98
C THR A 131 -2.18 -13.57 -13.14
N LEU A 132 -3.34 -14.25 -13.16
CA LEU A 132 -3.38 -15.69 -13.38
C LEU A 132 -2.80 -16.08 -14.73
N GLU A 133 -3.12 -15.33 -15.77
CA GLU A 133 -2.63 -15.55 -17.13
C GLU A 133 -1.11 -15.39 -17.21
N GLN A 134 -0.57 -14.37 -16.55
CA GLN A 134 0.88 -14.13 -16.48
C GLN A 134 1.60 -15.25 -15.72
N ARG A 135 1.00 -15.74 -14.63
CA ARG A 135 1.54 -16.87 -13.86
C ARG A 135 1.52 -18.16 -14.66
N GLU A 136 0.40 -18.49 -15.30
CA GLU A 136 0.25 -19.69 -16.14
C GLU A 136 1.15 -19.64 -17.38
N ALA A 137 1.52 -18.45 -17.86
CA ALA A 137 2.51 -18.25 -18.91
C ALA A 137 3.97 -18.35 -18.43
N GLY A 138 4.22 -18.59 -17.14
CA GLY A 138 5.57 -18.66 -16.57
C GLY A 138 6.26 -17.30 -16.41
N SER A 139 5.49 -16.21 -16.38
CA SER A 139 6.00 -14.83 -16.41
C SER A 139 6.00 -14.13 -15.04
N THR A 140 5.69 -14.83 -13.94
CA THR A 140 5.64 -14.24 -12.58
C THR A 140 6.86 -13.39 -12.27
N VAL A 141 8.04 -13.99 -12.43
CA VAL A 141 9.32 -13.34 -12.12
C VAL A 141 9.54 -12.11 -13.00
N THR A 142 9.31 -12.23 -14.30
CA THR A 142 9.47 -11.14 -15.26
C THR A 142 8.56 -9.97 -14.93
N VAL A 143 7.27 -10.22 -14.66
CA VAL A 143 6.29 -9.18 -14.36
C VAL A 143 6.62 -8.46 -13.07
N VAL A 144 6.93 -9.20 -11.99
CA VAL A 144 7.28 -8.61 -10.69
C VAL A 144 8.59 -7.81 -10.80
N ALA A 145 9.58 -8.32 -11.53
CA ALA A 145 10.84 -7.62 -11.76
C ALA A 145 10.66 -6.32 -12.55
N GLU A 146 9.85 -6.33 -13.62
CA GLU A 146 9.57 -5.13 -14.42
C GLU A 146 8.82 -4.05 -13.62
N GLN A 147 7.81 -4.46 -12.84
CA GLN A 147 7.08 -3.55 -11.95
C GLN A 147 7.99 -2.94 -10.87
N THR A 148 8.86 -3.76 -10.28
CA THR A 148 9.82 -3.32 -9.24
C THR A 148 10.91 -2.43 -9.84
N LYS A 149 11.40 -2.77 -11.04
CA LYS A 149 12.41 -2.00 -11.77
C LYS A 149 11.96 -0.57 -12.06
N ALA A 150 10.71 -0.39 -12.50
CA ALA A 150 10.17 0.95 -12.78
C ALA A 150 10.13 1.87 -11.54
N ILE A 151 10.05 1.29 -10.33
CA ILE A 151 10.20 2.01 -9.07
C ILE A 151 11.68 2.25 -8.77
N ALA A 152 12.50 1.20 -8.87
CA ALA A 152 13.93 1.24 -8.56
C ALA A 152 14.72 2.24 -9.40
N GLU A 153 14.33 2.45 -10.66
CA GLU A 153 14.97 3.44 -11.54
C GLU A 153 14.69 4.90 -11.11
N LYS A 154 13.71 5.14 -10.25
CA LYS A 154 13.29 6.47 -9.79
C LYS A 154 13.57 6.73 -8.31
N VAL A 155 14.04 5.72 -7.59
CA VAL A 155 14.26 5.76 -6.14
C VAL A 155 15.69 5.36 -5.80
N SER A 156 16.40 6.24 -5.10
CA SER A 156 17.75 5.96 -4.58
C SER A 156 17.76 5.48 -3.12
N ASP A 157 16.72 5.80 -2.34
CA ASP A 157 16.60 5.43 -0.91
C ASP A 157 15.33 4.61 -0.65
N TRP A 158 15.54 3.40 -0.13
CA TRP A 158 14.48 2.42 0.15
C TRP A 158 14.08 2.38 1.63
N THR A 159 14.67 3.23 2.47
CA THR A 159 14.44 3.23 3.93
C THR A 159 12.96 3.37 4.30
N ASN A 160 12.20 4.10 3.50
CA ASN A 160 10.78 4.39 3.73
C ASN A 160 9.85 3.63 2.76
N ILE A 161 10.30 2.48 2.24
CA ILE A 161 9.51 1.65 1.32
C ILE A 161 9.28 0.26 1.92
N VAL A 162 8.02 -0.18 1.89
CA VAL A 162 7.63 -1.59 2.05
C VAL A 162 7.15 -2.09 0.70
N LEU A 163 7.77 -3.16 0.18
CA LEU A 163 7.30 -3.83 -1.02
C LEU A 163 6.23 -4.87 -0.64
N ALA A 164 5.05 -4.77 -1.25
CA ALA A 164 3.95 -5.69 -1.04
C ALA A 164 3.74 -6.54 -2.30
N TYR A 165 4.04 -7.83 -2.22
CA TYR A 165 3.68 -8.79 -3.26
C TYR A 165 2.20 -9.19 -3.13
N GLU A 166 1.44 -8.97 -4.20
CA GLU A 166 0.06 -9.37 -4.33
C GLU A 166 -0.04 -10.57 -5.29
N PRO A 167 -0.41 -11.77 -4.83
CA PRO A 167 -0.68 -12.90 -5.72
C PRO A 167 -2.02 -12.68 -6.44
N VAL A 168 -2.08 -11.75 -7.40
CA VAL A 168 -3.32 -11.36 -8.10
C VAL A 168 -3.98 -12.57 -8.76
N TRP A 169 -3.17 -13.51 -9.24
CA TRP A 169 -3.62 -14.81 -9.73
C TRP A 169 -4.48 -15.64 -8.77
N ALA A 170 -4.45 -15.36 -7.46
CA ALA A 170 -5.23 -16.02 -6.41
C ALA A 170 -6.36 -15.14 -5.82
N ILE A 171 -6.59 -13.94 -6.36
CA ILE A 171 -7.63 -13.01 -5.89
C ILE A 171 -8.83 -13.09 -6.84
N GLY A 172 -9.95 -13.62 -6.36
CA GLY A 172 -11.20 -13.69 -7.15
C GLY A 172 -11.20 -14.72 -8.30
N THR A 173 -10.17 -15.57 -8.38
CA THR A 173 -10.01 -16.59 -9.43
C THR A 173 -10.42 -18.01 -9.00
N GLY A 174 -10.74 -18.20 -7.72
CA GLY A 174 -10.95 -19.52 -7.12
C GLY A 174 -9.67 -20.32 -6.86
N LYS A 175 -8.49 -19.77 -7.17
CA LYS A 175 -7.19 -20.32 -6.80
C LYS A 175 -6.79 -19.86 -5.40
N VAL A 176 -5.97 -20.65 -4.72
CA VAL A 176 -5.46 -20.34 -3.38
C VAL A 176 -3.94 -20.40 -3.41
N ALA A 177 -3.28 -19.33 -2.94
CA ALA A 177 -1.85 -19.31 -2.75
C ALA A 177 -1.46 -20.03 -1.45
N SER A 178 -0.54 -20.98 -1.54
CA SER A 178 0.06 -21.60 -0.36
C SER A 178 1.18 -20.72 0.23
N PRO A 179 1.51 -20.85 1.53
CA PRO A 179 2.64 -20.14 2.12
C PRO A 179 3.97 -20.36 1.37
N ALA A 180 4.20 -21.57 0.84
CA ALA A 180 5.39 -21.88 0.05
C ALA A 180 5.46 -21.08 -1.26
N GLN A 181 4.32 -20.89 -1.95
CA GLN A 181 4.26 -20.08 -3.18
C GLN A 181 4.46 -18.59 -2.90
N ALA A 182 4.02 -18.09 -1.75
CA ALA A 182 4.32 -16.72 -1.33
C ALA A 182 5.81 -16.54 -0.99
N GLN A 183 6.41 -17.53 -0.32
CA GLN A 183 7.83 -17.53 0.01
C GLN A 183 8.71 -17.59 -1.23
N GLU A 184 8.34 -18.38 -2.24
CA GLU A 184 9.08 -18.50 -3.50
C GLU A 184 9.28 -17.13 -4.16
N VAL A 185 8.20 -16.37 -4.34
CA VAL A 185 8.27 -15.03 -4.96
C VAL A 185 9.00 -14.02 -4.06
N SER A 186 8.86 -14.13 -2.73
CA SER A 186 9.53 -13.22 -1.78
C SER A 186 11.03 -13.47 -1.64
N THR A 187 11.53 -14.61 -2.14
CA THR A 187 12.97 -14.98 -2.08
C THR A 187 13.72 -14.58 -3.35
N PHE A 188 13.01 -14.49 -4.47
CA PHE A 188 13.53 -14.01 -5.73
C PHE A 188 13.78 -12.49 -5.67
#